data_AF-A0A7J4V0H0-F1
#
_entry.id   AF-A0A7J4V0H0-F1
#
_cell.length_a   1.000
_cell.length_b   1.000
_cell.length_c   1.000
_cell.angle_alpha   90.00
_cell.angle_beta   90.00
_cell.angle_gamma   90.00
#
_symmetry.space_group_name_H-M   'P 1'
#
loop_
_entity.id
_entity.type
_entity.pdbx_description
1 polymer ?
#
loop_
_entity_poly.entity_id
_entity_poly.type
_entity_poly.pdbx_seq_one_letter_code
_entity_poly.pdbx_strand_id
1 'polypeptide(L)'
;MRKLISASLVVCMLALMSVLSVPAVAGPCCDDPLPLECTIEITFDANLPDPHWEGTIAGDVEGTLQLWEQWPEIFFAGATEHYFEDSVIHVGDDYIKGSDQGVWNFGTLKFSYTGSVTDATGDWSYLVGWNMHGKGVTSEYPNDTGIITGEGTMIFVPP
;
A
#
# COMPACT_ATOMS: atom_id res chain seq x y z
N MET A 1 -41.56 60.26 -0.90
CA MET A 1 -41.09 59.13 -0.06
C MET A 1 -41.66 57.74 -0.43
N ARG A 2 -42.61 57.59 -1.37
CA ARG A 2 -43.15 56.26 -1.75
C ARG A 2 -42.36 55.48 -2.82
N LYS A 3 -41.39 56.09 -3.51
CA LYS A 3 -40.65 55.45 -4.63
C LYS A 3 -39.35 54.73 -4.21
N LEU A 4 -38.85 54.96 -2.99
CA LEU A 4 -37.60 54.38 -2.49
C LEU A 4 -37.77 52.99 -1.86
N ILE A 5 -38.99 52.61 -1.46
CA ILE A 5 -39.25 51.33 -0.77
C ILE A 5 -39.31 50.16 -1.78
N SER A 6 -39.76 50.41 -3.01
CA SER A 6 -39.91 49.37 -4.03
C SER A 6 -38.58 48.90 -4.64
N ALA A 7 -37.57 49.76 -4.71
CA ALA A 7 -36.25 49.37 -5.27
C ALA A 7 -35.47 48.45 -4.31
N SER A 8 -35.55 48.68 -3.00
CA SER A 8 -34.82 47.89 -2.00
C SER A 8 -35.36 46.47 -1.83
N LEU A 9 -36.67 46.27 -2.00
CA LEU A 9 -37.31 44.94 -1.91
C LEU A 9 -36.98 44.03 -3.10
N VAL A 10 -36.86 44.61 -4.31
CA VAL A 10 -36.54 43.86 -5.53
C VAL A 10 -35.07 43.40 -5.53
N VAL A 11 -34.15 44.20 -4.98
CA VAL A 11 -32.73 43.82 -4.85
C VAL A 11 -32.54 42.69 -3.83
N CYS A 12 -33.25 42.70 -2.71
CA CYS A 12 -33.18 41.60 -1.74
C CYS A 12 -33.76 40.28 -2.28
N MET A 13 -34.82 40.32 -3.10
CA MET A 13 -35.37 39.10 -3.71
C MET A 13 -34.49 38.49 -4.80
N LEU A 14 -33.73 39.29 -5.56
CA LEU A 14 -32.75 38.75 -6.53
C LEU A 14 -31.55 38.08 -5.84
N ALA A 15 -31.07 38.63 -4.73
CA ALA A 15 -29.95 38.07 -3.98
C ALA A 15 -30.28 36.70 -3.34
N LEU A 16 -31.53 36.47 -2.96
CA LEU A 16 -31.98 35.16 -2.43
C LEU A 16 -32.13 34.08 -3.51
N MET A 17 -32.30 34.44 -4.79
CA MET A 17 -32.41 33.45 -5.87
C MET A 17 -31.04 32.98 -6.40
N SER A 18 -29.96 33.74 -6.17
CA SER A 18 -28.60 33.36 -6.56
C SER A 18 -27.91 32.36 -5.63
N VAL A 19 -28.49 32.04 -4.47
CA VAL A 19 -27.92 31.05 -3.51
C VAL A 19 -28.43 29.63 -3.73
N LEU A 20 -29.40 29.42 -4.63
CA LEU A 20 -30.03 28.11 -4.86
C LEU A 20 -29.49 27.37 -6.09
N SER A 21 -28.50 27.93 -6.79
CA SER A 21 -27.91 27.35 -7.99
C SER A 21 -26.46 26.91 -7.76
N VAL A 22 -26.16 26.36 -6.59
CA VAL A 22 -24.99 25.48 -6.46
C VAL A 22 -25.45 24.16 -7.05
N PRO A 23 -24.89 23.68 -8.19
CA PRO A 23 -25.13 22.31 -8.58
C PRO A 23 -24.70 21.45 -7.38
N ALA A 24 -25.62 20.66 -6.84
CA ALA A 24 -25.24 19.56 -6.00
C ALA A 24 -24.39 18.65 -6.89
N VAL A 25 -23.08 18.88 -6.89
CA VAL A 25 -22.14 17.84 -7.22
C VAL A 25 -22.36 16.83 -6.11
N ALA A 26 -23.29 15.89 -6.37
CA ALA A 26 -23.20 14.59 -5.77
C ALA A 26 -21.81 14.11 -6.16
N GLY A 27 -20.84 14.31 -5.26
CA GLY A 27 -19.61 13.54 -5.33
C GLY A 27 -20.04 12.07 -5.43
N PRO A 28 -19.27 11.23 -6.16
CA PRO A 28 -19.47 9.79 -6.09
C PRO A 28 -19.68 9.44 -4.62
N CYS A 29 -20.81 8.80 -4.30
CA CYS A 29 -21.05 8.38 -2.94
C CYS A 29 -19.81 7.62 -2.48
N CYS A 30 -19.29 8.04 -1.33
CA CYS A 30 -18.03 7.61 -0.77
C CYS A 30 -18.15 6.13 -0.37
N ASP A 31 -18.04 5.23 -1.33
CA ASP A 31 -17.68 3.86 -1.01
C ASP A 31 -16.18 3.93 -0.75
N ASP A 32 -15.80 3.79 0.52
CA ASP A 32 -14.40 3.66 0.91
C ASP A 32 -13.74 2.62 -0.02
N PRO A 33 -12.56 2.90 -0.56
CA PRO A 33 -11.95 2.00 -1.53
C PRO A 33 -11.78 0.62 -0.88
N LEU A 34 -12.14 -0.43 -1.61
CA LEU A 34 -12.03 -1.79 -1.09
C LEU A 34 -10.55 -2.19 -0.94
N PRO A 35 -10.22 -3.06 0.03
CA PRO A 35 -8.88 -3.65 0.11
C PRO A 35 -8.51 -4.35 -1.20
N LEU A 36 -7.23 -4.27 -1.56
CA LEU A 36 -6.66 -5.01 -2.67
C LEU A 36 -5.98 -6.27 -2.14
N GLU A 37 -6.27 -7.42 -2.72
CA GLU A 37 -5.73 -8.72 -2.32
C GLU A 37 -4.85 -9.31 -3.42
N CYS A 38 -3.64 -9.71 -3.04
CA CYS A 38 -2.64 -10.27 -3.94
C CYS A 38 -1.97 -11.51 -3.34
N THR A 39 -1.51 -12.41 -4.20
CA THR A 39 -0.55 -13.46 -3.85
C THR A 39 0.87 -13.01 -4.21
N ILE A 40 1.86 -13.49 -3.47
CA ILE A 40 3.27 -13.24 -3.73
C ILE A 40 4.05 -14.55 -3.83
N GLU A 41 5.03 -14.57 -4.72
CA GLU A 41 6.06 -15.59 -4.80
C GLU A 41 7.41 -14.87 -4.79
N ILE A 42 8.32 -15.24 -3.88
CA ILE A 42 9.58 -14.53 -3.64
C ILE A 42 10.75 -15.51 -3.55
N THR A 43 11.95 -15.03 -3.85
CA THR A 43 13.21 -15.76 -3.74
C THR A 43 14.27 -14.84 -3.18
N PHE A 44 15.06 -15.35 -2.23
CA PHE A 44 16.27 -14.71 -1.71
C PHE A 44 17.47 -15.58 -2.06
N ASP A 45 18.48 -14.99 -2.69
CA ASP A 45 19.76 -15.65 -2.95
C ASP A 45 20.86 -14.96 -2.14
N ALA A 46 21.28 -15.62 -1.06
CA ALA A 46 22.32 -15.12 -0.16
C ALA A 46 23.72 -15.03 -0.81
N ASN A 47 23.89 -15.58 -2.02
CA ASN A 47 25.15 -15.55 -2.75
C ASN A 47 25.31 -14.33 -3.65
N LEU A 48 24.27 -13.50 -3.79
CA LEU A 48 24.33 -12.28 -4.60
C LEU A 48 25.10 -11.16 -3.88
N PRO A 49 25.74 -10.24 -4.62
CA PRO A 49 26.44 -9.08 -4.02
C PRO A 49 25.52 -8.12 -3.26
N ASP A 50 24.26 -8.03 -3.67
CA ASP A 50 23.20 -7.25 -3.03
C ASP A 50 22.01 -8.18 -2.77
N PRO A 51 22.08 -9.02 -1.72
CA PRO A 51 21.06 -10.03 -1.47
C PRO A 51 19.80 -9.36 -0.92
N HIS A 52 18.70 -9.60 -1.61
CA HIS A 52 17.37 -9.07 -1.30
C HIS A 52 16.31 -10.05 -1.83
N TRP A 53 15.07 -9.92 -1.38
CA TRP A 53 14.00 -10.76 -1.91
C TRP A 53 13.54 -10.22 -3.26
N GLU A 54 13.47 -11.09 -4.25
CA GLU A 54 12.95 -10.79 -5.59
C GLU A 54 11.81 -11.73 -5.94
N GLY A 55 10.78 -11.26 -6.64
CA GLY A 55 9.61 -12.09 -6.90
C GLY A 55 8.55 -11.46 -7.77
N THR A 56 7.35 -12.05 -7.70
CA THR A 56 6.16 -11.60 -8.41
C THR A 56 5.00 -11.38 -7.44
N ILE A 57 4.14 -10.43 -7.80
CA ILE A 57 2.85 -10.19 -7.16
C ILE A 57 1.74 -10.38 -8.21
N ALA A 58 0.63 -11.01 -7.83
CA ALA A 58 -0.50 -11.28 -8.71
C ALA A 58 -1.83 -11.13 -7.96
N GLY A 59 -2.89 -10.72 -8.67
CA GLY A 59 -4.21 -10.47 -8.10
C GLY A 59 -4.74 -9.11 -8.54
N ASP A 60 -5.17 -8.28 -7.59
CA ASP A 60 -5.60 -6.90 -7.87
C ASP A 60 -4.43 -6.01 -8.33
N VAL A 61 -3.20 -6.35 -7.94
CA VAL A 61 -1.94 -5.77 -8.44
C VAL A 61 -1.13 -6.90 -9.08
N GLU A 62 -0.61 -6.65 -10.30
CA GLU A 62 0.20 -7.62 -11.03
C GLU A 62 1.53 -7.00 -11.45
N GLY A 63 2.65 -7.66 -11.10
CA GLY A 63 3.97 -7.09 -11.33
C GLY A 63 5.12 -7.89 -10.71
N THR A 64 6.29 -7.24 -10.64
CA THR A 64 7.47 -7.78 -9.94
C THR A 64 7.67 -7.09 -8.60
N LEU A 65 8.15 -7.82 -7.61
CA LEU A 65 8.38 -7.36 -6.24
C LEU A 65 9.86 -7.46 -5.88
N GLN A 66 10.39 -6.45 -5.21
CA GLN A 66 11.71 -6.45 -4.59
C GLN A 66 11.59 -5.95 -3.14
N LEU A 67 12.25 -6.62 -2.19
CA LEU A 67 12.27 -6.27 -0.75
C LEU A 67 13.70 -6.25 -0.23
N TRP A 68 14.15 -5.11 0.30
CA TRP A 68 15.48 -4.95 0.89
C TRP A 68 15.40 -4.86 2.41
N GLU A 69 16.13 -5.75 3.07
CA GLU A 69 16.29 -5.77 4.52
C GLU A 69 17.16 -4.59 5.02
N GLN A 70 16.66 -3.93 6.05
CA GLN A 70 17.41 -2.94 6.82
C GLN A 70 18.29 -3.67 7.85
N TRP A 71 19.31 -4.36 7.35
CA TRP A 71 20.20 -5.26 8.12
C TRP A 71 20.64 -4.76 9.51
N PRO A 72 21.00 -3.47 9.70
CA PRO A 72 21.43 -2.99 11.02
C PRO A 72 20.32 -2.95 12.08
N GLU A 73 19.05 -2.98 11.68
CA GLU A 73 17.88 -2.87 12.55
C GLU A 73 17.30 -4.24 12.95
N ILE A 74 17.72 -5.30 12.25
CA ILE A 74 17.26 -6.66 12.46
C ILE A 74 17.73 -7.19 13.82
N PHE A 75 16.82 -7.86 14.52
CA PHE A 75 17.14 -8.54 15.78
C PHE A 75 16.41 -9.87 15.91
N PHE A 76 16.94 -10.74 16.79
CA PHE A 76 16.42 -12.09 16.99
C PHE A 76 15.91 -12.29 18.41
N ALA A 77 14.70 -12.85 18.53
CA ALA A 77 14.09 -13.29 19.77
C ALA A 77 13.90 -14.83 19.73
N GLY A 78 14.95 -15.57 20.10
CA GLY A 78 14.96 -17.02 19.97
C GLY A 78 15.06 -17.46 18.51
N ALA A 79 14.08 -18.23 18.04
CA ALA A 79 14.00 -18.68 16.64
C ALA A 79 13.13 -17.76 15.77
N THR A 80 12.94 -16.51 16.18
CA THR A 80 12.17 -15.52 15.44
C THR A 80 13.06 -14.33 15.14
N GLU A 81 13.22 -14.02 13.86
CA GLU A 81 13.75 -12.74 13.39
C GLU A 81 12.65 -11.69 13.40
N HIS A 82 13.04 -10.47 13.76
CA HIS A 82 12.27 -9.27 13.58
C HIS A 82 13.00 -8.42 12.54
N TYR A 83 12.36 -8.20 11.40
CA TYR A 83 12.94 -7.51 10.27
C TYR A 83 12.20 -6.20 9.96
N PHE A 84 12.89 -5.36 9.20
CA PHE A 84 12.42 -4.08 8.69
C PHE A 84 12.87 -4.01 7.22
N GLU A 85 11.96 -3.66 6.32
CA GLU A 85 12.22 -3.75 4.89
C GLU A 85 11.67 -2.54 4.15
N ASP A 86 12.34 -2.22 3.04
CA ASP A 86 11.80 -1.33 2.01
C ASP A 86 11.41 -2.17 0.80
N SER A 87 10.25 -1.86 0.21
CA SER A 87 9.69 -2.62 -0.90
C SER A 87 9.48 -1.76 -2.14
N VAL A 88 9.65 -2.37 -3.31
CA VAL A 88 9.28 -1.79 -4.60
C VAL A 88 8.54 -2.83 -5.43
N ILE A 89 7.32 -2.49 -5.83
CA ILE A 89 6.53 -3.24 -6.79
C ILE A 89 6.53 -2.46 -8.11
N HIS A 90 6.95 -3.12 -9.18
CA HIS A 90 6.87 -2.56 -10.53
C HIS A 90 5.65 -3.12 -11.27
N VAL A 91 4.81 -2.22 -11.79
CA VAL A 91 3.58 -2.53 -12.54
C VAL A 91 3.69 -1.87 -13.92
N GLY A 92 4.23 -2.59 -14.89
CA GLY A 92 4.59 -2.00 -16.18
C GLY A 92 5.65 -0.91 -16.02
N ASP A 93 5.31 0.32 -16.44
CA ASP A 93 6.18 1.50 -16.29
C ASP A 93 5.97 2.23 -14.94
N ASP A 94 4.96 1.85 -14.17
CA ASP A 94 4.62 2.44 -12.87
C ASP A 94 5.23 1.66 -11.70
N TYR A 95 5.18 2.26 -10.51
CA TYR A 95 5.61 1.59 -9.28
C TYR A 95 4.74 1.89 -8.06
N ILE A 96 4.84 1.02 -7.06
CA ILE A 96 4.35 1.19 -5.69
C ILE A 96 5.54 0.91 -4.76
N LYS A 97 5.89 1.85 -3.89
CA LYS A 97 6.93 1.67 -2.87
C LYS A 97 6.31 1.61 -1.49
N GLY A 98 6.93 0.86 -0.60
CA GLY A 98 6.51 0.79 0.78
C GLY A 98 7.67 0.57 1.74
N SER A 99 7.35 0.64 3.02
CA SER A 99 8.22 0.19 4.10
C SER A 99 7.39 -0.60 5.09
N ASP A 100 7.94 -1.70 5.57
CA ASP A 100 7.27 -2.60 6.49
C ASP A 100 8.20 -3.17 7.55
N GLN A 101 7.57 -3.77 8.55
CA GLN A 101 8.24 -4.51 9.61
C GLN A 101 7.50 -5.81 9.84
N GLY A 102 8.24 -6.86 10.17
CA GLY A 102 7.65 -8.18 10.31
C GLY A 102 8.42 -9.10 11.22
N VAL A 103 7.96 -10.34 11.22
CA VAL A 103 8.59 -11.44 11.93
C VAL A 103 8.71 -12.65 11.01
N TRP A 104 9.83 -13.35 11.09
CA TRP A 104 10.03 -14.65 10.45
C TRP A 104 10.47 -15.68 11.48
N ASN A 105 9.67 -16.74 11.63
CA ASN A 105 9.95 -17.78 12.60
C ASN A 105 10.64 -18.97 11.93
N PHE A 106 11.94 -19.16 12.18
CA PHE A 106 12.75 -20.24 11.61
C PHE A 106 12.31 -21.65 12.01
N GLY A 107 11.53 -21.80 13.08
CA GLY A 107 11.00 -23.10 13.50
C GLY A 107 9.77 -23.54 12.68
N THR A 108 9.00 -22.59 12.16
CA THR A 108 7.77 -22.85 11.38
C THR A 108 7.87 -22.38 9.93
N LEU A 109 8.94 -21.64 9.62
CA LEU A 109 9.22 -20.95 8.36
C LEU A 109 8.12 -19.96 7.94
N LYS A 110 7.28 -19.54 8.89
CA LYS A 110 6.19 -18.59 8.66
C LYS A 110 6.68 -17.18 8.87
N PHE A 111 6.26 -16.29 7.99
CA PHE A 111 6.46 -14.85 8.14
C PHE A 111 5.14 -14.10 8.15
N SER A 112 5.18 -12.91 8.75
CA SER A 112 4.10 -11.92 8.64
C SER A 112 4.65 -10.52 8.85
N TYR A 113 4.11 -9.55 8.12
CA TYR A 113 4.55 -8.16 8.18
C TYR A 113 3.37 -7.19 8.12
N THR A 114 3.66 -5.96 8.54
CA THR A 114 2.78 -4.81 8.43
C THR A 114 3.60 -3.59 8.05
N GLY A 115 3.05 -2.76 7.17
CA GLY A 115 3.75 -1.58 6.67
C GLY A 115 2.81 -0.57 6.05
N SER A 116 3.36 0.32 5.25
CA SER A 116 2.59 1.30 4.50
C SER A 116 3.21 1.61 3.14
N VAL A 117 2.35 2.02 2.21
CA VAL A 117 2.77 2.54 0.91
C VAL A 117 3.29 3.97 1.11
N THR A 118 4.53 4.21 0.71
CA THR A 118 5.25 5.48 0.91
C THR A 118 5.30 6.33 -0.34
N ASP A 119 5.20 5.74 -1.53
CA ASP A 119 5.21 6.43 -2.83
C ASP A 119 4.57 5.54 -3.91
N ALA A 120 3.87 6.13 -4.89
CA ALA A 120 3.27 5.37 -6.00
C ALA A 120 2.97 6.26 -7.21
N THR A 121 3.06 5.71 -8.42
CA THR A 121 2.87 6.45 -9.68
C THR A 121 1.65 5.97 -10.48
N GLY A 122 1.28 6.77 -11.47
CA GLY A 122 0.25 6.41 -12.46
C GLY A 122 -1.11 6.14 -11.83
N ASP A 123 -1.73 5.04 -12.26
CA ASP A 123 -3.04 4.62 -11.76
C ASP A 123 -2.98 4.17 -10.30
N TRP A 124 -1.79 3.95 -9.73
CA TRP A 124 -1.59 3.48 -8.36
C TRP A 124 -1.31 4.59 -7.35
N SER A 125 -1.20 5.85 -7.77
CA SER A 125 -0.89 6.98 -6.88
C SER A 125 -1.89 7.16 -5.72
N TYR A 126 -3.11 6.62 -5.83
CA TYR A 126 -4.11 6.66 -4.76
C TYR A 126 -3.76 5.74 -3.57
N LEU A 127 -2.80 4.82 -3.74
CA LEU A 127 -2.38 3.89 -2.69
C LEU A 127 -1.46 4.53 -1.66
N VAL A 128 -0.89 5.71 -1.91
CA VAL A 128 0.02 6.37 -0.96
C VAL A 128 -0.69 6.59 0.39
N GLY A 129 -0.08 6.07 1.46
CA GLY A 129 -0.64 6.09 2.82
C GLY A 129 -1.53 4.89 3.17
N TRP A 130 -1.81 3.97 2.24
CA TRP A 130 -2.48 2.71 2.55
C TRP A 130 -1.57 1.81 3.39
N ASN A 131 -2.20 1.00 4.25
CA ASN A 131 -1.53 -0.01 5.03
C ASN A 131 -1.25 -1.24 4.17
N MET A 132 -0.09 -1.86 4.36
CA MET A 132 0.27 -3.14 3.78
C MET A 132 0.25 -4.20 4.87
N HIS A 133 -0.34 -5.35 4.58
CA HIS A 133 -0.26 -6.53 5.43
C HIS A 133 0.13 -7.73 4.61
N GLY A 134 0.98 -8.58 5.15
CA GLY A 134 1.24 -9.85 4.50
C GLY A 134 1.62 -10.96 5.44
N LYS A 135 1.55 -12.17 4.91
CA LYS A 135 1.89 -13.41 5.58
C LYS A 135 2.19 -14.49 4.57
N GLY A 136 3.02 -15.44 4.96
CA GLY A 136 3.37 -16.54 4.08
C GLY A 136 4.27 -17.56 4.77
N VAL A 137 4.88 -18.38 3.94
CA VAL A 137 5.85 -19.41 4.33
C VAL A 137 7.04 -19.37 3.39
N THR A 138 8.21 -19.70 3.92
CA THR A 138 9.42 -19.93 3.13
C THR A 138 9.75 -21.42 3.03
N SER A 139 10.62 -21.76 2.10
CA SER A 139 11.30 -23.05 2.03
C SER A 139 12.22 -23.24 3.23
N GLU A 140 12.77 -24.44 3.37
CA GLU A 140 13.69 -24.77 4.45
C GLU A 140 14.89 -23.80 4.52
N TYR A 141 15.19 -23.36 5.74
CA TYR A 141 16.36 -22.56 6.08
C TYR A 141 16.86 -22.92 7.49
N PRO A 142 18.18 -23.02 7.71
CA PRO A 142 19.26 -22.91 6.72
C PRO A 142 19.23 -24.08 5.72
N ASN A 143 19.73 -23.85 4.50
CA ASN A 143 19.88 -24.88 3.47
C ASN A 143 21.25 -24.78 2.78
N ASP A 144 21.64 -25.84 2.06
CA ASP A 144 22.97 -25.96 1.44
C ASP A 144 23.17 -25.05 0.21
N THR A 145 22.09 -24.49 -0.33
CA THR A 145 22.13 -23.69 -1.57
C THR A 145 22.30 -22.20 -1.30
N GLY A 146 21.93 -21.73 -0.11
CA GLY A 146 21.80 -20.30 0.19
C GLY A 146 20.62 -19.62 -0.52
N ILE A 147 19.76 -20.39 -1.20
CA ILE A 147 18.57 -19.91 -1.90
C ILE A 147 17.34 -20.25 -1.08
N ILE A 148 16.52 -19.27 -0.77
CA ILE A 148 15.27 -19.44 -0.01
C ILE A 148 14.13 -18.97 -0.91
N THR A 149 13.09 -19.78 -1.08
CA THR A 149 11.88 -19.37 -1.80
C THR A 149 10.75 -19.15 -0.81
N GLY A 150 9.76 -18.32 -1.13
CA GLY A 150 8.59 -18.12 -0.30
C GLY A 150 7.34 -17.86 -1.12
N GLU A 151 6.19 -18.14 -0.51
CA GLU A 151 4.87 -17.85 -1.05
C GLU A 151 3.98 -17.24 0.04
N GLY A 152 3.05 -16.38 -0.35
CA GLY A 152 2.20 -15.71 0.62
C GLY A 152 1.09 -14.85 0.01
N THR A 153 0.50 -14.04 0.87
CA THR A 153 -0.51 -13.04 0.51
C THR A 153 -0.04 -11.66 0.93
N MET A 154 -0.28 -10.66 0.10
CA MET A 154 -0.12 -9.24 0.39
C MET A 154 -1.49 -8.56 0.22
N ILE A 155 -1.87 -7.73 1.18
CA ILE A 155 -3.14 -7.00 1.18
C ILE A 155 -2.84 -5.51 1.39
N PHE A 156 -3.42 -4.66 0.54
CA PHE A 156 -3.43 -3.21 0.71
C PHE A 156 -4.77 -2.80 1.31
N VAL A 157 -4.74 -2.08 2.43
CA VAL A 157 -5.94 -1.63 3.15
C VAL A 157 -5.91 -0.10 3.22
N PRO A 158 -7.02 0.60 2.95
CA PRO A 158 -7.10 2.04 3.15
C PRO A 158 -6.75 2.45 4.60
N PRO A 159 -6.26 3.68 4.82
CA PRO A 159 -5.85 4.18 6.14
C PRO A 159 -6.99 4.30 7.16
#